data_AF-I1CKX7-F1
#
_entry.id   AF-I1CKX7-F1
#
_cell.length_a   1.000
_cell.length_b   1.000
_cell.length_c   1.000
_cell.angle_alpha   90.00
_cell.angle_beta   90.00
_cell.angle_gamma   90.00
#
_symmetry.space_group_name_H-M   'P 1'
#
loop_
_entity.id
_entity.type
_entity.pdbx_description
1 polymer ?
#
loop_
_entity_poly.entity_id
_entity_poly.type
_entity_poly.pdbx_seq_one_letter_code
_entity_poly.pdbx_strand_id
1 'polypeptide(L)'
;MLLKDIDNARECFKEALSVDLKCYDALEALVKYNLMGEQAEWEFVMTLPFDDHCGQDAEYFRYLYGLKLKKDILSGKKMDSEAGNLSKSLDVQQSIAERYFSEGRYELCLSTCKQIKSQDPYFKESIHMHLACLYELDLKTELYEYAQELVNKSGHDDVAWYAVGLYYLYIKKNQDAKRYFM
;
A
#
# COMPACT_ATOMS: atom_id res chain seq x y z
N MET A 1 19.97 -3.25 -19.96
CA MET A 1 20.60 -3.02 -18.64
C MET A 1 19.87 -1.82 -18.04
N LEU A 2 19.03 -1.99 -17.02
CA LEU A 2 18.43 -0.83 -16.35
C LEU A 2 19.57 -0.02 -15.72
N LEU A 3 19.65 1.27 -16.06
CA LEU A 3 20.57 2.21 -15.44
C LEU A 3 20.15 2.37 -13.96
N LYS A 4 21.06 2.08 -13.03
CA LYS A 4 20.83 2.24 -11.58
C LYS A 4 21.04 3.70 -11.16
N ASP A 5 20.45 4.62 -11.91
CA ASP A 5 20.58 6.06 -11.66
C ASP A 5 19.30 6.58 -11.00
N ILE A 6 19.32 6.54 -9.66
CA ILE A 6 18.15 6.86 -8.82
C ILE A 6 17.84 8.36 -8.86
N ASP A 7 18.88 9.20 -8.90
CA ASP A 7 18.70 10.65 -8.91
C ASP A 7 18.09 11.12 -10.22
N ASN A 8 18.59 10.62 -11.36
CA ASN A 8 17.99 10.95 -12.65
C ASN A 8 16.56 10.40 -12.78
N ALA A 9 16.30 9.17 -12.31
CA ALA A 9 14.95 8.62 -12.30
C ALA A 9 13.98 9.49 -11.49
N ARG A 10 14.39 9.94 -10.29
CA ARG A 10 13.60 10.84 -9.44
C ARG A 10 13.22 12.12 -10.18
N GLU A 11 14.19 12.82 -10.79
CA GLU A 11 13.90 14.08 -11.46
C GLU A 11 13.00 13.88 -12.69
N CYS A 12 13.19 12.81 -13.46
CA CYS A 12 12.30 12.47 -14.58
C CYS A 12 10.85 12.23 -14.14
N PHE A 13 10.61 11.50 -13.04
CA PHE A 13 9.25 11.27 -12.55
C PHE A 13 8.61 12.55 -12.00
N LYS A 14 9.39 13.41 -11.33
CA LYS A 14 8.90 14.72 -10.88
C LYS A 14 8.52 15.62 -12.06
N GLU A 15 9.32 15.64 -13.11
CA GLU A 15 9.01 16.37 -14.34
C GLU A 15 7.74 15.85 -14.98
N ALA A 16 7.58 14.52 -15.09
CA ALA A 16 6.36 13.90 -15.64
C ALA A 16 5.09 14.36 -14.91
N LEU A 17 5.10 14.37 -13.57
CA LEU A 17 3.96 14.86 -12.76
C LEU A 17 3.72 16.36 -12.86
N SER A 18 4.79 17.14 -13.12
CA SER A 18 4.69 18.59 -13.30
C SER A 18 4.09 18.94 -14.66
N VAL A 19 4.29 18.09 -15.67
CA VAL A 19 3.73 18.24 -17.02
C VAL A 19 2.31 17.67 -17.09
N ASP A 20 2.10 16.45 -16.61
CA ASP A 20 0.80 15.81 -16.55
C ASP A 20 0.56 15.24 -15.16
N LEU A 21 -0.30 15.93 -14.41
CA LEU A 21 -0.61 15.55 -13.04
C LEU A 21 -1.30 14.19 -12.98
N LYS A 22 -1.96 13.73 -14.05
CA LYS A 22 -2.68 12.46 -14.12
C LYS A 22 -1.77 11.28 -14.46
N CYS A 23 -0.47 11.51 -14.65
CA CYS A 23 0.53 10.46 -14.84
C CYS A 23 0.78 9.70 -13.52
N TYR A 24 -0.19 8.86 -13.12
CA TYR A 24 -0.14 8.12 -11.87
C TYR A 24 1.06 7.16 -11.79
N ASP A 25 1.50 6.59 -12.92
CA ASP A 25 2.69 5.72 -12.97
C ASP A 25 3.94 6.43 -12.42
N ALA A 26 4.06 7.75 -12.64
CA ALA A 26 5.18 8.54 -12.11
C ALA A 26 5.07 8.71 -10.58
N LEU A 27 3.87 8.95 -10.05
CA LEU A 27 3.64 8.99 -8.61
C LEU A 27 3.91 7.61 -7.98
N GLU A 28 3.38 6.55 -8.57
CA GLU A 28 3.58 5.18 -8.09
C GLU A 28 5.06 4.84 -8.04
N ALA A 29 5.83 5.18 -9.07
CA ALA A 29 7.27 4.95 -9.09
C ALA A 29 8.01 5.72 -7.97
N LEU A 30 7.66 6.99 -7.73
CA LEU A 30 8.26 7.79 -6.64
C LEU A 30 8.03 7.13 -5.27
N VAL A 31 6.79 6.73 -4.99
CA VAL A 31 6.38 6.12 -3.71
C VAL A 31 6.96 4.71 -3.55
N LYS A 32 6.71 3.83 -4.53
CA LYS A 32 7.05 2.40 -4.47
C LYS A 32 8.54 2.15 -4.33
N TYR A 33 9.36 2.96 -5.01
CA TYR A 33 10.82 2.83 -4.97
C TYR A 33 11.49 3.75 -3.95
N ASN A 34 10.71 4.44 -3.11
CA ASN A 34 11.21 5.36 -2.08
C ASN A 34 12.21 6.39 -2.64
N LEU A 35 11.89 6.97 -3.80
CA LEU A 35 12.82 7.87 -4.50
C LEU A 35 12.99 9.21 -3.77
N MET A 36 12.11 9.52 -2.83
CA MET A 36 12.11 10.74 -2.01
C MET A 36 11.94 10.40 -0.53
N GLY A 37 12.46 11.27 0.34
CA GLY A 37 12.14 11.23 1.77
C GLY A 37 10.69 11.67 2.00
N GLU A 38 10.04 11.17 3.05
CA GLU A 38 8.59 11.33 3.26
C GLU A 38 8.14 12.79 3.29
N GLN A 39 8.90 13.66 3.97
CA GLN A 39 8.63 15.09 4.03
C GLN A 39 8.77 15.75 2.66
N ALA A 40 9.84 15.43 1.92
CA ALA A 40 10.09 16.00 0.60
C ALA A 40 9.05 15.52 -0.43
N GLU A 41 8.61 14.27 -0.32
CA GLU A 41 7.56 13.70 -1.16
C GLU A 41 6.22 14.42 -0.92
N TRP A 42 5.84 14.61 0.34
CA TRP A 42 4.64 15.35 0.71
C TRP A 42 4.68 16.79 0.22
N GLU A 43 5.79 17.50 0.46
CA GLU A 43 5.98 18.88 0.00
C GLU A 43 5.86 18.99 -1.51
N PHE A 44 6.54 18.12 -2.25
CA PHE A 44 6.47 18.08 -3.70
C PHE A 44 5.04 17.87 -4.19
N VAL A 45 4.36 16.82 -3.69
CA VAL A 45 2.98 16.52 -4.11
C VAL A 45 2.06 17.70 -3.82
N MET A 46 2.16 18.35 -2.66
CA MET A 46 1.30 19.50 -2.32
C MET A 46 1.58 20.75 -3.17
N THR A 47 2.73 20.84 -3.83
CA THR A 47 3.07 21.94 -4.76
C THR A 47 2.61 21.71 -6.21
N LEU A 48 2.11 20.51 -6.54
CA LEU A 48 1.65 20.20 -7.89
C LEU A 48 0.45 21.06 -8.30
N PRO A 49 0.33 21.41 -9.60
CA PRO A 49 -0.71 22.31 -10.11
C PRO A 49 -2.07 21.61 -10.26
N PHE A 50 -2.64 21.09 -9.17
CA PHE A 50 -3.95 20.40 -9.16
C PHE A 50 -5.06 21.28 -9.71
N ASP A 51 -5.12 22.55 -9.29
CA ASP A 51 -6.18 23.47 -9.69
C ASP A 51 -6.14 23.73 -11.21
N ASP A 52 -4.95 23.88 -11.79
CA ASP A 52 -4.78 24.11 -13.22
C ASP A 52 -5.03 22.85 -14.07
N HIS A 53 -4.59 21.68 -13.60
CA HIS A 53 -4.64 20.42 -14.37
C HIS A 53 -5.95 19.64 -14.18
N CYS A 54 -6.65 19.85 -13.07
CA CYS A 54 -7.85 19.08 -12.69
C CYS A 54 -9.10 19.94 -12.48
N GLY A 55 -8.99 21.27 -12.36
CA GLY A 55 -10.14 22.16 -12.21
C GLY A 55 -11.03 21.78 -11.04
N GLN A 56 -12.30 21.43 -11.31
CA GLN A 56 -13.27 21.05 -10.27
C GLN A 56 -12.87 19.78 -9.51
N ASP A 57 -12.05 18.91 -10.11
CA ASP A 57 -11.60 17.66 -9.50
C ASP A 57 -10.27 17.83 -8.73
N ALA A 58 -9.75 19.05 -8.57
CA ALA A 58 -8.44 19.30 -7.97
C ALA A 58 -8.31 18.71 -6.55
N GLU A 59 -9.31 18.96 -5.68
CA GLU A 59 -9.32 18.39 -4.33
C GLU A 59 -9.43 16.87 -4.34
N TYR A 60 -10.13 16.32 -5.32
CA TYR A 60 -10.29 14.87 -5.49
C TYR A 60 -8.96 14.19 -5.80
N PHE A 61 -8.22 14.69 -6.80
CA PHE A 61 -6.89 14.15 -7.13
C PHE A 61 -5.90 14.35 -5.99
N ARG A 62 -5.95 15.50 -5.31
CA ARG A 62 -5.09 15.79 -4.15
C ARG A 62 -5.35 14.80 -3.01
N TYR A 63 -6.62 14.44 -2.77
CA TYR A 63 -6.98 13.40 -1.80
C TYR A 63 -6.43 12.03 -2.19
N LEU A 64 -6.65 11.59 -3.43
CA LEU A 64 -6.17 10.29 -3.92
C LEU A 64 -4.64 10.18 -3.83
N TYR A 65 -3.93 11.24 -4.18
CA TYR A 65 -2.47 11.27 -4.08
C TYR A 65 -2.05 11.19 -2.61
N GLY A 66 -2.73 11.93 -1.73
CA GLY A 66 -2.55 11.86 -0.29
C GLY A 66 -2.71 10.45 0.29
N LEU A 67 -3.65 9.63 -0.21
CA LEU A 67 -3.82 8.25 0.26
C LEU A 67 -2.60 7.36 0.02
N LYS A 68 -1.79 7.66 -1.00
CA LYS A 68 -0.62 6.89 -1.39
C LYS A 68 0.67 7.34 -0.70
N LEU A 69 0.69 8.55 -0.15
CA LEU A 69 1.85 9.07 0.58
C LEU A 69 2.01 8.36 1.93
N LYS A 70 3.26 8.31 2.40
CA LYS A 70 3.59 7.74 3.70
C LYS A 70 2.96 8.56 4.84
N LYS A 71 2.42 7.84 5.83
CA LYS A 71 1.36 8.33 6.72
C LYS A 71 1.81 8.94 8.03
N ASP A 72 3.12 9.00 8.32
CA ASP A 72 3.59 9.65 9.55
C ASP A 72 3.20 11.15 9.59
N ILE A 73 3.04 11.79 8.42
CA ILE A 73 2.63 13.19 8.27
C ILE A 73 1.09 13.38 8.26
N LEU A 74 0.32 12.33 7.92
CA LEU A 74 -1.15 12.38 7.77
C LEU A 74 -1.92 12.09 9.05
N SER A 75 -1.24 11.62 10.11
CA SER A 75 -1.82 11.35 11.43
C SER A 75 -2.57 12.55 12.04
N GLY A 76 -2.30 13.78 11.58
CA GLY A 76 -2.97 15.01 12.02
C GLY A 76 -3.96 15.66 11.04
N LYS A 77 -4.02 15.25 9.77
CA LYS A 77 -4.88 15.88 8.75
C LYS A 77 -5.85 14.86 8.17
N LYS A 78 -7.08 14.85 8.72
CA LYS A 78 -8.22 14.23 8.05
C LYS A 78 -8.45 14.99 6.76
N MET A 79 -8.14 14.38 5.62
CA MET A 79 -8.75 14.82 4.37
C MET A 79 -10.18 14.25 4.39
N ASP A 80 -11.16 15.12 4.60
CA ASP A 80 -12.55 14.72 4.75
C ASP A 80 -13.06 14.12 3.44
N SER A 81 -13.68 12.94 3.56
CA SER A 81 -14.30 12.22 2.47
C SER A 81 -15.69 12.79 2.19
N GLU A 82 -15.80 14.03 1.73
CA GLU A 82 -17.09 14.55 1.26
C GLU A 82 -17.51 13.93 -0.09
N ALA A 83 -16.61 13.19 -0.74
CA ALA A 83 -16.89 12.48 -1.98
C ALA A 83 -17.67 11.17 -1.72
N GLY A 84 -19.00 11.29 -1.62
CA GLY A 84 -19.94 10.18 -1.48
C GLY A 84 -19.77 9.11 -2.56
N ASN A 85 -19.28 7.94 -2.12
CA ASN A 85 -19.00 6.65 -2.79
C ASN A 85 -17.53 6.20 -2.71
N LEU A 86 -16.57 7.06 -2.36
CA LEU A 86 -15.16 6.65 -2.26
C LEU A 86 -14.83 5.76 -1.07
N SER A 87 -15.68 5.73 -0.05
CA SER A 87 -15.52 4.82 1.08
C SER A 87 -15.50 3.34 0.67
N LYS A 88 -16.07 3.01 -0.50
CA LYS A 88 -16.03 1.67 -1.10
C LYS A 88 -14.82 1.44 -2.02
N SER A 89 -13.99 2.43 -2.28
CA SER A 89 -12.74 2.22 -3.02
C SER A 89 -11.79 1.32 -2.21
N LEU A 90 -11.11 0.40 -2.90
CA LEU A 90 -10.13 -0.47 -2.26
C LEU A 90 -8.97 0.33 -1.66
N ASP A 91 -8.52 1.40 -2.34
CA ASP A 91 -7.44 2.27 -1.84
C ASP A 91 -7.82 2.99 -0.55
N VAL A 92 -9.08 3.42 -0.43
CA VAL A 92 -9.58 4.08 0.78
C VAL A 92 -9.71 3.06 1.92
N GLN A 93 -10.26 1.88 1.64
CA GLN A 93 -10.36 0.80 2.63
C GLN A 93 -8.98 0.35 3.10
N GLN A 94 -8.04 0.17 2.18
CA GLN A 94 -6.64 -0.14 2.49
C GLN A 94 -6.03 0.95 3.35
N SER A 95 -6.30 2.20 3.02
CA SER A 95 -5.79 3.34 3.78
C SER A 95 -6.30 3.37 5.23
N ILE A 96 -7.57 3.01 5.43
CA ILE A 96 -8.19 2.84 6.75
C ILE A 96 -7.60 1.65 7.50
N ALA A 97 -7.38 0.52 6.83
CA ALA A 97 -6.76 -0.68 7.41
C ALA A 97 -5.34 -0.38 7.91
N GLU A 98 -4.53 0.32 7.13
CA GLU A 98 -3.19 0.76 7.53
C GLU A 98 -3.21 1.61 8.80
N ARG A 99 -4.18 2.51 8.92
CA ARG A 99 -4.35 3.30 10.14
C ARG A 99 -4.69 2.39 11.33
N TYR A 100 -5.65 1.47 11.18
CA TYR A 100 -5.98 0.52 12.24
C TYR A 100 -4.77 -0.32 12.65
N PHE A 101 -3.95 -0.74 11.69
CA PHE A 101 -2.70 -1.47 11.96
C PHE A 101 -1.72 -0.62 12.77
N SER A 102 -1.46 0.63 12.36
CA SER A 102 -0.56 1.54 13.08
C SER A 102 -1.02 1.87 14.50
N GLU A 103 -2.34 1.86 14.74
CA GLU A 103 -2.93 2.06 16.06
C GLU A 103 -2.98 0.78 16.91
N GLY A 104 -2.50 -0.36 16.39
CA GLY A 104 -2.54 -1.67 17.06
C GLY A 104 -3.94 -2.30 17.12
N ARG A 105 -4.92 -1.78 16.37
CA ARG A 105 -6.29 -2.30 16.29
C ARG A 105 -6.39 -3.42 15.25
N TYR A 106 -5.72 -4.54 15.51
CA TYR A 106 -5.55 -5.59 14.52
C TYR A 106 -6.85 -6.30 14.14
N GLU A 107 -7.85 -6.43 15.02
CA GLU A 107 -9.13 -7.06 14.65
C GLU A 107 -9.91 -6.21 13.63
N LEU A 108 -9.93 -4.88 13.83
CA LEU A 108 -10.56 -3.95 12.89
C LEU A 108 -9.81 -3.95 11.55
N CYS A 109 -8.48 -3.95 11.59
CA CYS A 109 -7.65 -4.06 10.39
C CYS A 109 -7.95 -5.36 9.62
N LEU A 110 -7.97 -6.51 10.31
CA LEU A 110 -8.27 -7.81 9.71
C LEU A 110 -9.67 -7.84 9.09
N SER A 111 -10.68 -7.31 9.79
CA SER A 111 -12.05 -7.25 9.25
C SER A 111 -12.13 -6.43 7.96
N THR A 112 -11.39 -5.31 7.90
CA THR A 112 -11.31 -4.46 6.71
C THR A 112 -10.59 -5.19 5.57
N CYS A 113 -9.49 -5.88 5.86
CA CYS A 113 -8.78 -6.70 4.86
C CYS A 113 -9.65 -7.86 4.33
N LYS A 114 -10.49 -8.47 5.18
CA LYS A 114 -11.46 -9.50 4.75
C LYS A 114 -12.53 -8.90 3.81
N GLN A 115 -12.96 -7.65 4.02
CA GLN A 115 -13.86 -6.93 3.11
C GLN A 115 -13.18 -6.58 1.78
N ILE A 116 -11.90 -6.18 1.81
CA ILE A 116 -11.14 -5.95 0.58
C ILE A 116 -11.00 -7.26 -0.20
N LYS A 117 -10.61 -8.36 0.46
CA LYS A 117 -10.49 -9.69 -0.16
C LYS A 117 -11.79 -10.17 -0.83
N SER A 118 -12.96 -9.83 -0.28
CA SER A 118 -14.24 -10.22 -0.90
C SER A 118 -14.59 -9.40 -2.14
N GLN A 119 -14.04 -8.18 -2.27
CA GLN A 119 -14.18 -7.33 -3.44
C GLN A 119 -13.14 -7.67 -4.51
N ASP A 120 -11.88 -7.79 -4.10
CA ASP A 120 -10.75 -8.18 -4.95
C ASP A 120 -9.77 -9.09 -4.17
N PRO A 121 -9.76 -10.41 -4.46
CA PRO A 121 -8.84 -11.34 -3.83
C PRO A 121 -7.36 -11.15 -4.19
N TYR A 122 -7.05 -10.35 -5.22
CA TYR A 122 -5.70 -10.19 -5.76
C TYR A 122 -5.05 -8.84 -5.40
N PHE A 123 -5.72 -8.02 -4.60
CA PHE A 123 -5.22 -6.72 -4.15
C PHE A 123 -4.05 -6.87 -3.16
N LYS A 124 -2.82 -6.85 -3.68
CA LYS A 124 -1.59 -7.31 -3.00
C LYS A 124 -1.31 -6.58 -1.68
N GLU A 125 -1.54 -5.28 -1.62
CA GLU A 125 -1.32 -4.45 -0.44
C GLU A 125 -2.15 -4.93 0.75
N SER A 126 -3.42 -5.28 0.50
CA SER A 126 -4.30 -5.84 1.54
C SER A 126 -3.92 -7.27 1.91
N ILE A 127 -3.40 -8.07 0.98
CA ILE A 127 -2.94 -9.43 1.28
C ILE A 127 -1.80 -9.41 2.31
N HIS A 128 -0.79 -8.56 2.11
CA HIS A 128 0.32 -8.41 3.06
C HIS A 128 -0.20 -7.99 4.45
N MET A 129 -1.10 -7.01 4.48
CA MET A 129 -1.68 -6.51 5.73
C MET A 129 -2.53 -7.56 6.44
N HIS A 130 -3.34 -8.31 5.69
CA HIS A 130 -4.13 -9.42 6.21
C HIS A 130 -3.23 -10.46 6.88
N LEU A 131 -2.16 -10.88 6.20
CA LEU A 131 -1.18 -11.85 6.71
C LEU A 131 -0.51 -11.34 7.99
N ALA A 132 -0.11 -10.07 8.02
CA ALA A 132 0.44 -9.43 9.21
C ALA A 132 -0.56 -9.44 10.38
N CYS A 133 -1.83 -9.12 10.15
CA CYS A 133 -2.86 -9.19 11.20
C CYS A 133 -3.06 -10.60 11.73
N LEU A 134 -3.07 -11.63 10.87
CA LEU A 134 -3.18 -13.02 11.32
C LEU A 134 -2.00 -13.42 12.21
N TYR A 135 -0.80 -12.93 11.88
CA TYR A 135 0.40 -13.12 12.70
C TYR A 135 0.28 -12.42 14.05
N GLU A 136 -0.07 -11.13 14.08
CA GLU A 136 -0.20 -10.33 15.31
C GLU A 136 -1.33 -10.82 16.24
N LEU A 137 -2.40 -11.41 15.67
CA LEU A 137 -3.54 -11.95 16.42
C LEU A 137 -3.38 -13.42 16.83
N ASP A 138 -2.22 -14.03 16.61
CA ASP A 138 -1.95 -15.45 16.92
C ASP A 138 -2.89 -16.45 16.21
N LEU A 139 -3.40 -16.10 15.03
CA LEU A 139 -4.34 -16.91 14.25
C LEU A 139 -3.60 -17.91 13.34
N LYS A 140 -2.84 -18.82 13.96
CA LYS A 140 -1.98 -19.79 13.27
C LYS A 140 -2.69 -20.59 12.17
N THR A 141 -3.88 -21.11 12.46
CA THR A 141 -4.62 -21.97 11.52
C THR A 141 -5.06 -21.17 10.29
N GLU A 142 -5.64 -19.99 10.49
CA GLU A 142 -6.03 -19.09 9.40
C GLU A 142 -4.82 -18.65 8.57
N LEU A 143 -3.69 -18.35 9.22
CA LEU A 143 -2.44 -18.00 8.53
C LEU A 143 -1.95 -19.13 7.63
N TYR A 144 -1.97 -20.37 8.13
CA TYR A 144 -1.58 -21.55 7.35
C TYR A 144 -2.52 -21.77 6.15
N GLU A 145 -3.83 -21.76 6.39
CA GLU A 145 -4.84 -21.95 5.34
C GLU A 145 -4.73 -20.88 4.26
N TYR A 146 -4.52 -19.61 4.65
CA TYR A 146 -4.41 -18.53 3.70
C TYR A 146 -3.10 -18.60 2.89
N ALA A 147 -1.98 -18.96 3.52
CA ALA A 147 -0.72 -19.20 2.81
C ALA A 147 -0.86 -20.32 1.77
N GLN A 148 -1.53 -21.44 2.11
CA GLN A 148 -1.80 -22.51 1.15
C GLN A 148 -2.71 -22.05 0.01
N GLU A 149 -3.76 -21.28 0.31
CA GLU A 149 -4.65 -20.70 -0.69
C GLU A 149 -3.86 -19.85 -1.70
N LEU A 150 -2.96 -18.99 -1.21
CA LEU A 150 -2.13 -18.11 -2.05
C LEU A 150 -1.14 -18.89 -2.91
N VAL A 151 -0.50 -19.94 -2.39
CA VAL A 151 0.39 -20.80 -3.19
C VAL A 151 -0.38 -21.50 -4.31
N ASN A 152 -1.58 -21.99 -4.02
CA ASN A 152 -2.40 -22.71 -4.99
C ASN A 152 -2.94 -21.79 -6.10
N LYS A 153 -3.33 -20.56 -5.75
CA LYS A 153 -3.93 -19.60 -6.71
C LYS A 153 -2.90 -18.72 -7.42
N SER A 154 -1.84 -18.34 -6.72
CA SER A 154 -0.90 -17.29 -7.11
C SER A 154 0.56 -17.69 -6.83
N GLY A 155 0.92 -18.97 -6.99
CA GLY A 155 2.26 -19.47 -6.67
C GLY A 155 3.42 -18.89 -7.50
N HIS A 156 3.13 -18.08 -8.52
CA HIS A 156 4.11 -17.32 -9.29
C HIS A 156 4.36 -15.92 -8.72
N ASP A 157 3.48 -15.42 -7.86
CA ASP A 157 3.63 -14.14 -7.19
C ASP A 157 4.49 -14.29 -5.93
N ASP A 158 5.28 -13.25 -5.67
CA ASP A 158 6.09 -13.06 -4.48
C ASP A 158 5.27 -13.12 -3.18
N VAL A 159 4.05 -12.60 -3.20
CA VAL A 159 3.14 -12.56 -2.04
C VAL A 159 2.81 -13.95 -1.50
N ALA A 160 2.70 -14.95 -2.36
CA ALA A 160 2.41 -16.33 -1.94
C ALA A 160 3.56 -16.91 -1.11
N TRP A 161 4.80 -16.68 -1.54
CA TRP A 161 5.99 -17.16 -0.83
C TRP A 161 6.27 -16.34 0.43
N TYR A 162 5.97 -15.05 0.42
CA TYR A 162 5.95 -14.22 1.62
C TYR A 162 5.02 -14.82 2.69
N ALA A 163 3.80 -15.23 2.32
CA ALA A 163 2.85 -15.85 3.25
C ALA A 163 3.39 -17.14 3.87
N VAL A 164 4.02 -17.99 3.05
CA VAL A 164 4.68 -19.22 3.52
C VAL A 164 5.82 -18.88 4.49
N GLY A 165 6.67 -17.92 4.13
CA GLY A 165 7.76 -17.44 4.99
C GLY A 165 7.26 -16.93 6.33
N LEU A 166 6.18 -16.15 6.34
CA LEU A 166 5.55 -15.61 7.54
C LEU A 166 4.99 -16.72 8.44
N TYR A 167 4.37 -17.76 7.87
CA TYR A 167 3.94 -18.93 8.63
C TYR A 167 5.12 -19.68 9.26
N TYR A 168 6.21 -19.91 8.50
CA TYR A 168 7.41 -20.56 9.04
C TYR A 168 8.07 -19.73 10.15
N LEU A 169 8.04 -18.40 10.03
CA LEU A 169 8.51 -17.49 11.08
C LEU A 169 7.64 -17.64 12.34
N TYR A 170 6.31 -17.68 12.19
CA TYR A 170 5.36 -17.85 13.28
C TYR A 170 5.62 -19.15 14.08
N ILE A 171 5.86 -20.27 13.40
CA ILE A 171 6.19 -21.55 14.04
C ILE A 171 7.66 -21.67 14.49
N LYS A 172 8.41 -20.54 14.49
CA LYS A 172 9.80 -20.42 14.94
C LYS A 172 10.81 -21.27 14.14
N LYS A 173 10.48 -21.61 12.89
CA LYS A 173 11.37 -22.29 11.95
C LYS A 173 12.13 -21.26 11.10
N ASN A 174 12.97 -20.48 11.76
CA ASN A 174 13.62 -19.30 11.18
C ASN A 174 14.50 -19.62 9.95
N GLN A 175 15.14 -20.79 9.90
CA GLN A 175 15.96 -21.20 8.76
C GLN A 175 15.12 -21.47 7.51
N ASP A 176 13.94 -22.07 7.70
CA ASP A 176 13.01 -22.32 6.60
C ASP A 176 12.37 -21.01 6.16
N ALA A 177 11.93 -20.18 7.11
CA ALA A 177 11.34 -18.86 6.84
C ALA A 177 12.26 -17.99 5.97
N LYS A 178 13.55 -17.93 6.31
CA LYS A 178 14.56 -17.18 5.55
C LYS A 178 14.62 -17.58 4.07
N ARG A 179 14.41 -18.84 3.73
CA ARG A 179 14.46 -19.32 2.34
C ARG A 179 13.31 -18.79 1.49
N TYR A 180 12.20 -18.43 2.11
CA TYR A 180 11.02 -17.92 1.41
C TYR A 180 10.98 -16.38 1.32
N PHE A 181 11.80 -15.68 2.12
CA PHE A 181 11.94 -14.22 2.04
C PHE A 181 13.08 -13.77 1.10
N MET A 182 13.93 -14.68 0.64
CA MET A 182 15.02 -14.42 -0.31
C MET A 182 14.57 -14.70 -1.75
#